data_AF-A0A202EA63-F1
#
_entry.id   AF-A0A202EA63-F1
#
_cell.length_a   1.000
_cell.length_b   1.000
_cell.length_c   1.000
_cell.angle_alpha   90.00
_cell.angle_beta   90.00
_cell.angle_gamma   90.00
#
_symmetry.space_group_name_H-M   'P 1'
#
loop_
_entity.id
_entity.type
_entity.pdbx_description
1 polymer ?
#
loop_
_entity_poly.entity_id
_entity_poly.type
_entity_poly.pdbx_seq_one_letter_code
_entity_poly.pdbx_strand_id
1 'polypeptide(L)'
;MADELEDPANELPATAGELAEEYPDVWDAYVDLGEACAESGPIADETKRLVKLGMAVAAQSEGAVHSHTRRGLEEDIPPETLKQVAILAIPTAGFPQAMAALSWITDSTEEDRTPPRTRASSTPLTRCFA
;
A
#
# COMPACT_ATOMS: atom_id res chain seq x y z
N MET A 1 -24.81 -4.79 -23.59
CA MET A 1 -24.93 -5.72 -22.46
C MET A 1 -24.32 -4.98 -21.29
N ALA A 2 -25.04 -4.93 -20.18
CA ALA A 2 -24.67 -4.11 -19.03
C ALA A 2 -23.24 -4.48 -18.61
N ASP A 3 -22.37 -3.48 -18.58
CA ASP A 3 -21.14 -3.55 -17.80
C ASP A 3 -21.58 -3.94 -16.39
N GLU A 4 -21.16 -5.12 -15.96
CA GLU A 4 -21.18 -5.51 -14.57
C GLU A 4 -20.39 -4.42 -13.84
N LEU A 5 -21.10 -3.58 -13.09
CA LEU A 5 -20.51 -2.60 -12.20
C LEU A 5 -19.62 -3.41 -11.24
N GLU A 6 -18.30 -3.34 -11.44
CA GLU A 6 -17.33 -3.85 -10.49
C GLU A 6 -17.66 -3.20 -9.14
N ASP A 7 -18.09 -4.04 -8.19
CA ASP A 7 -18.46 -3.60 -6.86
C ASP A 7 -17.22 -3.03 -6.17
N PRO A 8 -17.15 -1.71 -5.87
CA PRO A 8 -15.99 -1.10 -5.26
C PRO A 8 -15.64 -1.71 -3.90
N ALA A 9 -16.56 -2.46 -3.26
CA ALA A 9 -16.29 -3.22 -2.05
C ALA A 9 -15.26 -4.34 -2.26
N ASN A 10 -15.17 -4.91 -3.46
CA ASN A 10 -14.29 -6.04 -3.76
C ASN A 10 -12.81 -5.63 -3.92
N GLU A 11 -12.52 -4.33 -3.99
CA GLU A 11 -11.16 -3.77 -4.04
C GLU A 11 -10.67 -3.22 -2.70
N LEU A 12 -11.53 -3.15 -1.69
CA LEU A 12 -11.20 -2.63 -0.38
C LEU A 12 -10.67 -3.74 0.55
N PRO A 13 -9.75 -3.42 1.48
CA PRO A 13 -9.43 -4.34 2.57
C PRO A 13 -10.72 -4.73 3.31
N ALA A 14 -10.81 -5.99 3.77
CA ALA A 14 -12.04 -6.59 4.31
C ALA A 14 -12.82 -5.65 5.26
N THR A 15 -12.15 -5.00 6.21
CA THR A 15 -12.80 -4.11 7.19
C THR A 15 -13.33 -2.81 6.59
N ALA A 16 -12.73 -2.28 5.52
CA ALA A 16 -13.23 -1.09 4.84
C ALA A 16 -14.41 -1.44 3.91
N GLY A 17 -14.37 -2.61 3.27
CA GLY A 17 -15.50 -3.15 2.51
C GLY A 17 -16.72 -3.39 3.40
N GLU A 18 -16.52 -4.03 4.56
CA GLU A 18 -17.57 -4.24 5.57
C GLU A 18 -18.21 -2.91 6.02
N LEU A 19 -17.41 -1.85 6.23
CA LEU A 19 -17.93 -0.53 6.59
C LEU A 19 -18.79 0.07 5.46
N ALA A 20 -18.35 -0.07 4.21
CA ALA A 20 -19.08 0.44 3.05
C ALA A 20 -20.42 -0.30 2.86
N GLU A 21 -20.46 -1.61 3.12
CA GLU A 21 -21.66 -2.42 3.06
C GLU A 21 -22.64 -2.15 4.22
N GLU A 22 -22.13 -2.09 5.46
CA GLU A 22 -22.97 -1.93 6.66
C GLU A 22 -23.44 -0.48 6.89
N TYR A 23 -22.64 0.51 6.48
CA TYR A 23 -22.88 1.95 6.72
C TYR A 23 -22.62 2.80 5.47
N PRO A 24 -23.38 2.62 4.37
CA PRO A 24 -23.11 3.26 3.08
C PRO A 24 -23.11 4.80 3.16
N ASP A 25 -24.06 5.41 3.87
CA ASP A 25 -24.12 6.88 4.00
C ASP A 25 -22.87 7.46 4.70
N VAL A 26 -22.26 6.71 5.64
CA VAL A 26 -21.03 7.12 6.33
C VAL A 26 -19.84 6.98 5.40
N TRP A 27 -19.80 5.89 4.63
CA TRP A 27 -18.75 5.64 3.65
C TRP A 27 -18.75 6.72 2.55
N ASP A 28 -19.91 7.04 1.98
CA ASP A 28 -20.04 8.05 0.94
C ASP A 28 -19.58 9.42 1.46
N ALA A 29 -20.02 9.83 2.66
CA ALA A 29 -19.56 11.07 3.28
C ALA A 29 -18.05 11.11 3.53
N TYR A 30 -17.45 9.96 3.87
CA TYR A 30 -16.00 9.83 4.05
C TYR A 30 -15.24 9.96 2.72
N VAL A 31 -15.74 9.33 1.65
CA VAL A 31 -15.16 9.43 0.30
C VAL A 31 -15.24 10.88 -0.22
N ASP A 32 -16.42 11.52 -0.12
CA ASP A 32 -16.64 12.91 -0.51
C ASP A 32 -15.69 13.87 0.21
N LEU A 33 -15.47 13.66 1.52
CA LEU A 33 -14.50 14.43 2.28
C LEU A 33 -13.08 14.24 1.73
N GLY A 34 -12.72 13.00 1.39
CA GLY A 34 -11.42 12.65 0.83
C GLY A 34 -11.14 13.31 -0.52
N GLU A 35 -12.15 13.37 -1.40
CA GLU A 35 -12.09 14.08 -2.69
C GLU A 35 -12.01 15.59 -2.50
N ALA A 36 -12.88 16.17 -1.69
CA ALA A 36 -12.86 17.60 -1.42
C ALA A 36 -11.50 18.06 -0.86
N CYS A 37 -10.88 17.27 0.02
CA CYS A 37 -9.53 17.56 0.52
C CYS A 37 -8.44 17.43 -0.57
N ALA A 38 -8.61 16.53 -1.55
CA ALA A 38 -7.65 16.34 -2.64
C ALA A 38 -7.71 17.47 -3.69
N GLU A 39 -8.88 18.11 -3.83
CA GLU A 39 -9.14 19.18 -4.79
C GLU A 39 -8.96 20.59 -4.19
N SER A 40 -8.84 20.71 -2.87
CA SER A 40 -8.84 22.01 -2.18
C SER A 40 -7.59 22.88 -2.38
N GLY A 41 -6.62 22.46 -3.20
CA GLY A 41 -5.34 23.15 -3.29
C GLY A 41 -4.47 22.80 -4.49
N PRO A 42 -3.31 23.46 -4.63
CA PRO A 42 -2.50 23.43 -5.84
C PRO A 42 -1.52 22.25 -5.92
N ILE A 43 -1.56 21.30 -4.99
CA ILE A 43 -0.61 20.18 -4.97
C ILE A 43 -0.98 19.21 -6.11
N ALA A 44 0.00 18.86 -6.94
CA ALA A 44 -0.15 17.91 -8.04
C ALA A 44 -0.36 16.46 -7.54
N ASP A 45 -0.92 15.60 -8.39
CA ASP A 45 -1.42 14.27 -8.00
C ASP A 45 -0.35 13.36 -7.38
N GLU A 46 0.80 13.18 -8.04
CA GLU A 46 1.91 12.39 -7.48
C GLU A 46 2.34 12.94 -6.10
N THR A 47 2.49 14.25 -5.97
CA THR A 47 2.87 14.86 -4.69
C THR A 47 1.79 14.67 -3.63
N LYS A 48 0.50 14.78 -3.97
CA LYS A 48 -0.61 14.48 -3.06
C LYS A 48 -0.55 13.04 -2.56
N ARG A 49 -0.28 12.08 -3.45
CA ARG A 49 -0.11 10.66 -3.10
C ARG A 49 1.03 10.45 -2.11
N LEU A 50 2.20 11.01 -2.39
CA LEU A 50 3.37 10.90 -1.52
C LEU A 50 3.16 11.57 -0.16
N VAL A 51 2.47 12.72 -0.11
CA VAL A 51 2.10 13.39 1.14
C VAL A 51 1.17 12.51 1.98
N LYS A 52 0.13 11.94 1.38
CA LYS A 52 -0.82 11.06 2.08
C LYS A 52 -0.13 9.78 2.57
N LEU A 53 0.75 9.17 1.76
CA LEU A 53 1.58 8.04 2.19
C LEU A 53 2.49 8.42 3.37
N GLY A 54 3.17 9.57 3.30
CA GLY A 54 4.00 10.07 4.40
C GLY A 54 3.23 10.29 5.70
N MET A 55 2.00 10.79 5.61
CA MET A 55 1.10 10.90 6.75
C MET A 55 0.70 9.54 7.32
N ALA A 56 0.40 8.55 6.47
CA ALA A 56 0.09 7.19 6.91
C ALA A 56 1.27 6.54 7.65
N VAL A 57 2.49 6.77 7.15
CA VAL A 57 3.74 6.36 7.82
C VAL A 57 3.87 7.03 9.18
N ALA A 58 3.73 8.34 9.26
CA ALA A 58 3.83 9.07 10.52
C ALA A 58 2.75 8.67 11.54
N ALA A 59 1.56 8.31 11.05
CA ALA A 59 0.44 7.82 11.86
C ALA A 59 0.58 6.34 12.27
N GLN A 60 1.60 5.63 11.78
CA GLN A 60 1.81 4.19 12.02
C GLN A 60 0.58 3.35 11.64
N SER A 61 -0.08 3.72 10.54
CA SER A 61 -1.27 3.04 10.05
C SER A 61 -0.91 2.10 8.89
N GLU A 62 -0.71 0.82 9.21
CA GLU A 62 -0.38 -0.23 8.23
C GLU A 62 -1.39 -0.30 7.07
N GLY A 63 -2.69 -0.34 7.39
CA GLY A 63 -3.75 -0.36 6.37
C GLY A 63 -3.74 0.86 5.45
N ALA A 64 -3.49 2.06 5.99
CA ALA A 64 -3.37 3.27 5.17
C ALA A 64 -2.09 3.27 4.33
N VAL A 65 -0.98 2.72 4.85
CA VAL A 65 0.27 2.57 4.09
C VAL A 65 0.07 1.61 2.92
N HIS A 66 -0.58 0.46 3.11
CA HIS A 66 -0.91 -0.44 2.00
C HIS A 66 -1.85 0.22 0.98
N SER A 67 -2.92 0.89 1.44
CA SER A 67 -3.87 1.58 0.55
C SER A 67 -3.19 2.67 -0.29
N HIS A 68 -2.36 3.51 0.32
CA HIS A 68 -1.64 4.55 -0.42
C HIS A 68 -0.52 3.99 -1.31
N THR A 69 0.13 2.89 -0.91
CA THR A 69 1.11 2.21 -1.78
C THR A 69 0.44 1.64 -3.03
N ARG A 70 -0.64 0.85 -2.87
CA ARG A 70 -1.36 0.24 -4.01
C ARG A 70 -1.86 1.28 -4.99
N ARG A 71 -2.55 2.31 -4.50
CA ARG A 71 -3.03 3.42 -5.34
C ARG A 71 -1.90 4.22 -5.99
N GLY A 72 -0.75 4.32 -5.33
CA GLY A 72 0.43 4.94 -5.94
C GLY A 72 0.95 4.13 -7.15
N LEU A 73 0.92 2.80 -7.07
CA LEU A 73 1.28 1.93 -8.20
C LEU A 73 0.25 2.02 -9.33
N GLU A 74 -1.04 2.08 -9.02
CA GLU A 74 -2.12 2.33 -10.00
C GLU A 74 -1.98 3.70 -10.68
N GLU A 75 -1.37 4.68 -10.01
CA GLU A 75 -1.04 6.02 -10.51
C GLU A 75 0.33 6.07 -11.23
N ASP A 76 0.92 4.92 -11.58
CA ASP A 76 2.22 4.77 -12.25
C ASP A 76 3.42 5.36 -11.47
N ILE A 77 3.29 5.58 -10.16
CA ILE A 77 4.40 6.05 -9.32
C ILE A 77 5.41 4.91 -9.14
N PRO A 78 6.70 5.12 -9.41
CA PRO A 78 7.71 4.07 -9.26
C PRO A 78 7.76 3.50 -7.83
N PRO A 79 7.86 2.17 -7.65
CA PRO A 79 7.99 1.54 -6.34
C PRO A 79 9.11 2.14 -5.47
N GLU A 80 10.22 2.52 -6.09
CA GLU A 80 11.39 3.12 -5.46
C GLU A 80 11.05 4.50 -4.87
N THR A 81 10.19 5.28 -5.53
CA THR A 81 9.68 6.56 -5.02
C THR A 81 8.82 6.34 -3.77
N LEU A 82 7.95 5.31 -3.78
CA LEU A 82 7.12 4.97 -2.61
C LEU A 82 8.00 4.50 -1.44
N LYS A 83 8.97 3.61 -1.69
CA LYS A 83 9.95 3.15 -0.68
C LYS A 83 10.76 4.32 -0.10
N GLN A 84 11.10 5.31 -0.92
CA GLN A 84 11.82 6.50 -0.47
C GLN A 84 11.05 7.28 0.60
N VAL A 85 9.71 7.30 0.59
CA VAL A 85 8.90 7.97 1.62
C VAL A 85 9.21 7.41 3.02
N ALA A 86 9.33 6.09 3.16
CA ALA A 86 9.72 5.48 4.43
C ALA A 86 11.15 5.85 4.85
N ILE A 87 12.10 5.89 3.90
CA ILE A 87 13.48 6.32 4.18
C ILE A 87 13.52 7.79 4.65
N LEU A 88 12.75 8.67 4.01
CA LEU A 88 12.64 10.08 4.40
C LEU A 88 11.98 10.29 5.76
N ALA A 89 11.22 9.31 6.26
CA ALA A 89 10.59 9.37 7.57
C ALA A 89 11.57 9.10 8.72
N ILE A 90 12.74 8.49 8.48
CA ILE A 90 13.72 8.13 9.53
C ILE A 90 14.05 9.29 10.50
N PRO A 91 14.41 10.51 10.05
CA PRO A 91 14.72 11.61 10.95
C PRO A 91 13.51 12.22 11.66
N THR A 92 12.28 11.97 11.19
CA THR A 92 11.06 12.66 11.65
C THR A 92 10.17 11.76 12.51
N ALA A 93 9.86 10.56 12.01
CA ALA A 93 9.09 9.54 12.71
C ALA A 93 10.01 8.62 13.57
N GLY A 94 11.28 8.52 13.20
CA GLY A 94 12.25 7.67 13.87
C GLY A 94 12.46 6.33 13.16
N PHE A 95 13.62 5.73 13.40
CA PHE A 95 14.08 4.54 12.68
C PHE A 95 13.12 3.33 12.76
N PRO A 96 12.59 2.92 13.93
CA PRO A 96 11.70 1.76 14.00
C PRO A 96 10.41 1.95 13.19
N GLN A 97 9.82 3.15 13.29
CA GLN A 97 8.58 3.51 12.59
C GLN A 97 8.78 3.54 11.07
N ALA A 98 9.90 4.09 10.62
CA ALA A 98 10.28 4.10 9.21
C ALA A 98 10.54 2.68 8.66
N MET A 99 11.19 1.81 9.44
CA MET A 99 11.45 0.43 9.00
C MET A 99 10.18 -0.42 8.89
N ALA A 100 9.21 -0.24 9.80
CA ALA A 100 7.90 -0.89 9.68
C ALA A 100 7.15 -0.43 8.43
N ALA A 101 7.13 0.88 8.18
CA ALA A 101 6.56 1.42 6.95
C ALA A 101 7.25 0.87 5.68
N LEU A 102 8.58 0.76 5.69
CA LEU A 102 9.32 0.20 4.57
C LEU A 102 8.93 -1.26 4.31
N SER A 103 8.70 -2.09 5.35
CA SER A 103 8.21 -3.45 5.14
C SER A 103 6.82 -3.46 4.51
N TRP A 104 5.87 -2.67 5.02
CA TRP A 104 4.51 -2.62 4.47
C TRP A 104 4.46 -2.14 3.01
N ILE A 105 5.26 -1.13 2.66
CA ILE A 105 5.41 -0.68 1.27
C ILE A 105 6.02 -1.78 0.41
N THR A 106 6.99 -2.52 0.96
CA THR A 106 7.68 -3.59 0.23
C THR A 106 6.72 -4.73 -0.10
N ASP A 107 5.86 -5.13 0.83
CA ASP A 107 4.87 -6.19 0.64
C ASP A 107 4.03 -5.97 -0.64
N SER A 108 3.55 -4.74 -0.85
CA SER A 108 2.74 -4.38 -2.03
C SER A 108 3.55 -4.15 -3.31
N THR A 109 4.87 -3.98 -3.23
CA THR A 109 5.73 -3.73 -4.41
C THR A 109 6.49 -4.97 -4.89
N GLU A 110 6.51 -6.04 -4.10
CA GLU A 110 7.22 -7.29 -4.39
C GLU A 110 6.28 -8.49 -4.62
N GLU A 111 4.95 -8.29 -4.49
CA GLU A 111 3.92 -9.32 -4.69
C GLU A 111 3.98 -9.98 -6.09
N ASP A 112 4.59 -9.31 -7.08
CA ASP A 112 4.80 -9.81 -8.45
C ASP A 112 6.14 -10.55 -8.67
N ARG A 113 6.98 -10.71 -7.64
CA ARG A 113 8.24 -11.48 -7.71
C ARG A 113 8.12 -12.81 -6.99
N THR A 114 7.23 -13.69 -7.45
CA THR A 114 7.43 -15.13 -7.18
C THR A 114 8.56 -15.63 -8.08
N PRO A 115 9.79 -15.92 -7.58
CA PRO A 115 10.77 -16.63 -8.39
C PRO A 115 10.21 -18.01 -8.77
N PRO A 116 10.46 -18.52 -9.99
CA PRO A 116 9.97 -19.83 -10.38
C PRO A 116 10.43 -20.86 -9.35
N ARG A 117 9.49 -21.63 -8.79
CA ARG A 117 9.80 -22.72 -7.86
C ARG A 117 10.70 -23.72 -8.58
N THR A 118 12.00 -23.59 -8.42
CA THR A 118 12.95 -24.61 -8.86
C THR A 118 12.66 -25.85 -8.05
N ARG A 119 12.22 -26.92 -8.72
CA ARG A 119 12.11 -28.23 -8.09
C ARG A 119 13.50 -28.57 -7.57
N ALA A 120 13.64 -28.70 -6.25
CA ALA A 120 14.85 -29.21 -5.66
C ALA A 120 15.13 -30.60 -6.26
N SER A 121 16.16 -30.71 -7.08
CA SER A 121 16.69 -31.99 -7.48
C SER A 121 17.26 -32.64 -6.22
N SER A 122 16.71 -33.79 -5.85
CA SER A 122 17.19 -34.61 -4.75
C SER A 122 18.59 -35.13 -5.07
N THR A 123 19.61 -34.38 -4.68
CA THR A 123 20.99 -34.89 -4.63
C THR A 123 21.32 -35.16 -3.17
N PRO A 124 21.62 -36.40 -2.77
CA PRO A 124 21.94 -36.71 -1.39
C PRO A 124 23.26 -36.03 -1.02
N LEU A 125 23.22 -35.19 0.02
CA LEU A 125 24.41 -34.65 0.66
C LEU A 125 25.12 -35.78 1.39
N THR A 126 26.09 -36.40 0.73
CA THR A 126 27.07 -37.26 1.39
C THR A 126 27.97 -36.37 2.25
N ARG A 127 27.87 -36.62 3.56
CA ARG A 127 28.75 -36.17 4.64
C ARG A 127 30.20 -35.95 4.21
N CYS A 128 30.78 -34.84 4.66
CA CYS A 128 32.18 -34.85 5.08
C CYS A 128 32.31 -34.09 6.41
N PHE A 129 32.90 -34.78 7.38
CA PHE A 129 33.21 -34.36 8.73
C PHE A 129 34.27 -33.25 8.76
N ALA A 130 34.10 -32.29 9.68
CA ALA A 130 35.07 -31.95 10.73
C ALA A 130 34.35 -31.11 11.80
#